data_AF-A0A9E2XHB4-F1
#
_entry.id   AF-A0A9E2XHB4-F1
#
_cell.length_a   1.000
_cell.length_b   1.000
_cell.length_c   1.000
_cell.angle_alpha   90.00
_cell.angle_beta   90.00
_cell.angle_gamma   90.00
#
_symmetry.space_group_name_H-M   'P 1'
#
loop_
_entity.id
_entity.type
_entity.pdbx_description
1 polymer ?
#
loop_
_entity_poly.entity_id
_entity_poly.type
_entity_poly.pdbx_seq_one_letter_code
_entity_poly.pdbx_strand_id
1 'polypeptide(L)'
;MSYQSRHRIEPQPSFETLARRPASGRASLRERWVAKLIVWRGRIVARRHLAEMDARSLRDAGISPAAAAFECGKPFWRPLGPLR
;
A
#
# COMPACT_ATOMS: atom_id res chain seq x y z
N MET A 1 21.28 -51.71 27.81
CA MET A 1 20.16 -51.36 26.91
C MET A 1 19.91 -49.87 27.01
N SER A 2 20.52 -49.09 26.12
CA SER A 2 20.54 -47.63 26.18
C SER A 2 19.60 -47.08 25.11
N TYR A 3 18.39 -46.68 25.50
CA TYR A 3 17.50 -45.93 24.61
C TYR A 3 17.65 -44.44 24.89
N GLN A 4 18.61 -43.83 24.20
CA GLN A 4 18.56 -42.40 23.91
C GLN A 4 17.34 -42.14 23.01
N SER A 5 16.41 -41.32 23.48
CA SER A 5 15.49 -40.62 22.57
C SER A 5 15.29 -39.20 23.09
N ARG A 6 16.32 -38.36 22.87
CA ARG A 6 16.15 -36.91 22.94
C ARG A 6 15.42 -36.51 21.66
N HIS A 7 14.10 -36.37 21.74
CA HIS A 7 13.35 -35.57 20.78
C HIS A 7 13.83 -34.11 20.89
N ARG A 8 14.88 -33.80 20.14
CA ARG A 8 15.34 -32.44 19.89
C ARG A 8 14.27 -31.79 19.03
N ILE A 9 13.42 -30.98 19.66
CA ILE A 9 12.52 -30.05 18.99
C ILE A 9 13.43 -29.12 18.18
N GLU A 10 13.54 -29.38 16.88
CA GLU A 10 14.10 -28.43 15.93
C GLU A 10 13.16 -27.20 15.89
N PRO A 11 13.64 -26.00 16.20
CA PRO A 11 12.87 -24.81 15.90
C PRO A 11 12.85 -24.65 14.36
N GLN A 12 11.68 -24.94 13.78
CA GLN A 12 11.36 -24.65 12.39
C GLN A 12 11.74 -23.19 12.05
N PRO A 13 12.31 -22.91 10.87
CA PRO A 13 12.58 -21.54 10.46
C PRO A 13 11.25 -20.82 10.25
N SER A 14 10.89 -20.01 11.24
CA SER A 14 9.79 -19.07 11.20
C SER A 14 9.86 -18.23 9.92
N PHE A 15 8.79 -18.25 9.13
CA PHE A 15 8.54 -17.34 8.00
C PHE A 15 8.44 -15.86 8.42
N GLU A 16 8.68 -15.56 9.69
CA GLU A 16 8.56 -14.25 10.32
C GLU A 16 9.59 -13.22 9.80
N THR A 17 10.65 -13.65 9.12
CA THR A 17 11.79 -12.76 8.77
C THR A 17 11.68 -12.07 7.40
N LEU A 18 10.47 -11.75 6.92
CA LEU A 18 10.32 -10.92 5.70
C LEU A 18 9.67 -9.56 5.94
N ALA A 19 9.37 -9.20 7.19
CA ALA A 19 9.10 -7.81 7.52
C ALA A 19 10.42 -7.03 7.60
N ARG A 20 11.10 -6.83 6.46
CA ARG A 20 12.18 -5.85 6.29
C ARG A 20 11.57 -4.47 6.56
N ARG A 21 11.53 -4.07 7.83
CA ARG A 21 11.32 -2.67 8.21
C ARG A 21 12.49 -1.91 7.59
N PRO A 22 12.24 -0.93 6.69
CA PRO A 22 13.32 -0.10 6.21
C PRO A 22 13.95 0.53 7.44
N ALA A 23 15.25 0.35 7.61
CA ALA A 23 16.01 1.10 8.60
C ALA A 23 15.80 2.57 8.26
N SER A 24 14.97 3.25 9.03
CA SER A 24 14.73 4.68 8.90
C SER A 24 15.98 5.40 9.40
N GLY A 25 17.04 5.35 8.61
CA GLY A 25 18.10 6.35 8.65
C GLY A 25 17.47 7.73 8.52
N ARG A 26 18.09 8.73 9.15
CA ARG A 26 17.59 10.11 9.14
C ARG A 26 17.51 10.62 7.69
N ALA A 27 16.39 10.37 7.03
CA ALA A 27 16.12 10.87 5.70
C ALA A 27 16.21 12.39 5.76
N SER A 28 17.11 12.93 4.97
CA SER A 28 17.31 14.36 4.81
C SER A 28 16.01 15.02 4.37
N LEU A 29 15.87 16.31 4.66
CA LEU A 29 14.67 17.06 4.28
C LEU A 29 14.38 16.93 2.78
N ARG A 30 15.41 16.91 1.94
CA ARG A 30 15.30 16.72 0.48
C ARG A 30 14.63 15.38 0.14
N GLU A 31 15.04 14.29 0.78
CA GLU A 31 14.51 12.95 0.53
C GLU A 31 13.04 12.85 0.95
N ARG A 32 12.67 13.54 2.04
CA ARG A 32 11.27 13.62 2.48
C ARG A 32 10.41 14.39 1.49
N TRP A 33 10.91 15.48 0.92
CA TRP A 33 10.22 16.23 -0.12
C TRP A 33 10.09 15.42 -1.42
N VAL A 34 11.17 14.77 -1.87
CA VAL A 34 11.16 13.88 -3.04
C VAL A 34 10.18 12.72 -2.84
N ALA A 35 10.16 12.08 -1.67
CA ALA A 35 9.20 11.03 -1.34
C ALA A 35 7.74 11.53 -1.42
N LYS A 36 7.45 12.73 -0.92
CA LYS A 36 6.12 13.35 -1.05
C LYS A 36 5.75 13.60 -2.51
N LEU A 37 6.68 14.12 -3.31
CA LEU A 37 6.46 14.36 -4.75
C LEU A 37 6.15 13.05 -5.51
N ILE A 38 6.87 11.97 -5.21
CA ILE A 38 6.63 10.64 -5.80
C ILE A 38 5.20 10.16 -5.46
N VAL A 39 4.78 10.29 -4.20
CA VAL A 39 3.42 9.94 -3.77
C VAL A 39 2.38 10.80 -4.49
N TRP A 40 2.61 12.11 -4.62
CA TRP A 40 1.68 13.00 -5.33
C TRP A 40 1.58 12.68 -6.82
N ARG A 41 2.70 12.33 -7.47
CA ARG A 41 2.71 11.89 -8.87
C ARG A 41 1.89 10.62 -9.06
N GLY A 42 2.08 9.61 -8.20
CA GLY A 42 1.29 8.38 -8.23
C GLY A 42 -0.21 8.66 -8.04
N ARG A 43 -0.57 9.58 -7.14
CA ARG A 43 -1.95 10.00 -6.90
C ARG A 43 -2.59 10.73 -8.08
N ILE A 44 -1.84 11.54 -8.83
CA ILE A 44 -2.35 12.21 -10.03
C ILE A 44 -2.65 11.16 -11.11
N VAL A 45 -1.74 10.21 -11.32
CA VAL A 45 -1.92 9.11 -12.28
C VAL A 45 -3.12 8.24 -11.92
N ALA A 46 -3.25 7.85 -10.66
CA ALA A 46 -4.41 7.08 -10.18
C ALA A 46 -5.74 7.82 -10.38
N ARG A 47 -5.80 9.14 -10.12
CA ARG A 47 -7.00 9.95 -10.38
C ARG A 47 -7.32 10.08 -11.86
N ARG A 48 -6.31 10.18 -12.73
CA ARG A 48 -6.50 10.18 -14.18
C ARG A 48 -7.06 8.85 -14.66
N HIS A 49 -6.51 7.73 -14.18
CA HIS A 49 -7.06 6.41 -14.51
C HIS A 49 -8.49 6.23 -14.00
N LEU A 50 -8.82 6.72 -12.79
CA LEU A 50 -10.19 6.70 -12.30
C LEU A 50 -11.14 7.60 -13.12
N ALA A 51 -10.66 8.72 -13.65
CA ALA A 51 -11.45 9.62 -14.50
C ALA A 51 -11.60 9.09 -15.94
N GLU A 52 -10.61 8.35 -16.43
CA GLU A 52 -10.65 7.63 -17.72
C GLU A 52 -11.49 6.34 -17.62
N MET A 53 -11.54 5.71 -16.44
CA MET A 53 -12.42 4.57 -16.18
C MET A 53 -13.89 5.01 -16.19
N ASP A 54 -14.65 4.44 -17.11
CA ASP A 54 -16.08 4.69 -17.25
C ASP A 54 -16.86 4.31 -15.97
N ALA A 55 -17.96 5.02 -15.72
CA ALA A 55 -18.83 4.80 -14.58
C ALA A 55 -19.35 3.36 -14.47
N ARG A 56 -19.45 2.65 -15.61
CA ARG A 56 -19.83 1.23 -15.64
C ARG A 56 -18.74 0.32 -15.07
N SER A 57 -17.48 0.51 -15.48
CA SER A 57 -16.34 -0.26 -14.95
C SER A 57 -16.12 -0.04 -13.45
N LEU A 58 -16.42 1.16 -12.95
CA LEU A 58 -16.39 1.45 -11.51
C LEU A 58 -17.47 0.66 -10.76
N ARG A 59 -18.70 0.58 -11.31
CA ARG A 59 -19.78 -0.21 -10.72
C ARG A 59 -19.46 -1.71 -10.68
N ASP A 60 -18.84 -2.23 -11.74
CA ASP A 60 -18.43 -3.64 -11.80
C ASP A 60 -17.35 -3.97 -10.75
N ALA A 61 -16.50 -3.00 -10.40
CA ALA A 61 -15.54 -3.10 -9.30
C ALA A 61 -16.17 -2.87 -7.90
N GLY A 62 -17.48 -2.63 -7.82
CA GLY A 62 -18.18 -2.29 -6.58
C GLY A 62 -17.89 -0.88 -6.05
N ILE A 63 -17.33 -0.01 -6.89
CA ILE A 63 -17.00 1.38 -6.56
C ILE A 63 -18.14 2.28 -7.00
N SER A 64 -18.65 3.11 -6.08
CA SER A 64 -19.66 4.11 -6.42
C SER A 64 -19.08 5.17 -7.37
N PRO A 65 -19.66 5.38 -8.57
CA PRO A 65 -19.17 6.40 -9.51
C PRO A 65 -19.25 7.81 -8.93
N ALA A 66 -20.24 8.09 -8.08
CA ALA A 66 -20.39 9.36 -7.40
C ALA A 66 -19.25 9.58 -6.37
N ALA A 67 -18.84 8.52 -5.66
CA ALA A 67 -17.70 8.57 -4.75
C ALA A 67 -16.39 8.81 -5.53
N ALA A 68 -16.19 8.12 -6.66
CA ALA A 68 -15.03 8.34 -7.52
C ALA A 68 -14.98 9.78 -8.05
N ALA A 69 -16.10 10.32 -8.53
CA ALA A 69 -16.19 11.71 -8.98
C ALA A 69 -15.88 12.72 -7.86
N PHE A 70 -16.38 12.46 -6.64
CA PHE A 70 -16.08 13.27 -5.47
C PHE A 70 -14.58 13.23 -5.09
N GLU A 71 -13.94 12.05 -5.15
CA GLU A 71 -12.49 11.91 -4.90
C GLU A 71 -11.63 12.56 -5.99
N CYS A 72 -12.10 12.57 -7.24
CA CYS A 72 -11.46 13.27 -8.36
C CYS A 72 -11.49 14.79 -8.19
N GLY A 73 -12.54 15.34 -7.57
CA GLY A 73 -12.63 16.76 -7.23
C GLY A 73 -11.75 17.20 -6.05
N LYS A 74 -11.16 16.27 -5.29
CA LYS A 74 -10.30 16.61 -4.15
C LYS A 74 -8.91 17.04 -4.61
N PRO A 75 -8.29 18.00 -3.91
CA PRO A 75 -6.92 18.37 -4.20
C PRO A 75 -5.97 17.18 -4.01
N PHE A 76 -4.99 17.06 -4.90
CA PHE A 76 -4.15 15.87 -5.05
C PHE A 76 -3.35 15.49 -3.79
N TRP A 77 -3.04 16.48 -2.94
CA TRP A 77 -2.31 16.29 -1.68
C TRP A 77 -3.13 15.54 -0.62
N ARG A 78 -4.45 15.52 -0.75
CA ARG A 78 -5.34 14.81 0.16
C ARG A 78 -5.32 13.30 -0.19
N PRO A 79 -5.14 12.41 0.79
CA PRO A 79 -5.23 10.97 0.56
C PRO A 79 -6.62 10.60 0.03
N LEU A 80 -6.68 9.59 -0.83
CA LEU A 80 -7.94 9.06 -1.33
C LEU A 80 -8.74 8.49 -0.15
N GLY A 81 -10.01 8.85 -0.06
CA GLY A 81 -10.93 8.25 0.90
C GLY A 81 -11.23 6.79 0.56
N PRO A 82 -11.84 6.04 1.49
CA PRO A 82 -12.40 4.73 1.16
C PRO A 82 -13.51 4.90 0.12
N LEU A 83 -13.34 4.25 -1.04
CA LEU A 83 -14.24 4.27 -2.20
C LEU A 83 -15.40 3.27 -2.06
N ARG A 84 -16.01 3.17 -0.88
CA ARG A 84 -17.06 2.19 -0.53
C ARG A 84 -18.34 2.90 -0.10
#